data_AF-A0A9P4QNV4-F1
#
_entry.id   AF-A0A9P4QNV4-F1
#
_cell.length_a   1.000
_cell.length_b   1.000
_cell.length_c   1.000
_cell.angle_alpha   90.00
_cell.angle_beta   90.00
_cell.angle_gamma   90.00
#
_symmetry.space_group_name_H-M   'P 1'
#
loop_
_entity.id
_entity.type
_entity.pdbx_description
1 polymer ?
#
loop_
_entity_poly.entity_id
_entity_poly.type
_entity_poly.pdbx_seq_one_letter_code
_entity_poly.pdbx_strand_id
1 'polypeptide(L)'
;LFQAPSHILSSVYQRSHGFFNFEESLDRNGLTFPLDTWFRFVVKVAADHSGLNYIWHELTFISRWTPSQCSILCIGVPALFQHLLRNALSSTWAGIPPSAPYALHVPVIEVITSMQDTSVWSIRDIVRSIKKDRSRSTRGFDDFISLHEAARHAIHSFETLTVSIGTLEAIEQQMLHLSRRNEQDGETAEASCQIRLYLESQIRMLRNLGHRSQSNKERLQNEISLAYNMIAQRDSQAMARLGEAAKVDSGAMRTIAVVTMAFLPPTFLSAIFSTSFFSYTPGQGNEPSRWSVSSKFWIYWAFAIPLTCFTIGSWFWRERRKSGDMAAHSL
;
A
#
# COMPACT_ATOMS: atom_id res chain seq x y z
N LEU A 1 -34.47 -31.97 -3.31
CA LEU A 1 -33.24 -32.55 -3.88
C LEU A 1 -32.01 -32.15 -3.09
N PHE A 2 -31.87 -30.87 -2.68
CA PHE A 2 -30.83 -30.43 -1.74
C PHE A 2 -31.51 -29.89 -0.47
N GLN A 3 -31.34 -30.56 0.68
CA GLN A 3 -31.73 -30.02 1.97
C GLN A 3 -30.50 -29.32 2.54
N ALA A 4 -30.49 -27.99 2.57
CA ALA A 4 -29.39 -27.24 3.17
C ALA A 4 -29.76 -26.84 4.60
N PRO A 5 -28.92 -27.12 5.61
CA PRO A 5 -29.14 -26.67 6.97
C PRO A 5 -29.32 -25.15 7.04
N SER A 6 -30.29 -24.69 7.83
CA SER A 6 -30.64 -23.27 7.94
C SER A 6 -29.46 -22.40 8.43
N HIS A 7 -28.53 -22.97 9.19
CA HIS A 7 -27.35 -22.25 9.68
C HIS A 7 -26.38 -21.85 8.56
N ILE A 8 -26.35 -22.59 7.43
CA ILE A 8 -25.50 -22.25 6.26
C ILE A 8 -26.01 -20.97 5.57
N LEU A 9 -27.30 -20.65 5.74
CA LEU A 9 -27.90 -19.41 5.26
C LEU A 9 -27.72 -18.25 6.23
N SER A 10 -27.10 -18.45 7.39
CA SER A 10 -26.84 -17.37 8.33
C SER A 10 -25.83 -16.37 7.76
N SER A 11 -25.88 -15.13 8.27
CA SER A 11 -24.98 -14.06 7.86
C SER A 11 -23.51 -14.39 8.07
N VAL A 12 -23.19 -15.25 9.04
CA VAL A 12 -21.82 -15.70 9.33
C VAL A 12 -21.26 -16.52 8.17
N TYR A 13 -22.02 -17.51 7.68
CA TYR A 13 -21.60 -18.37 6.57
C TYR A 13 -21.60 -17.62 5.24
N GLN A 14 -22.56 -16.72 5.03
CA GLN A 14 -22.62 -15.89 3.82
C GLN A 14 -21.44 -14.91 3.71
N ARG A 15 -20.96 -14.39 4.85
CA ARG A 15 -19.82 -13.46 4.87
C ARG A 15 -18.46 -14.16 4.94
N SER A 16 -18.44 -15.49 5.11
CA SER A 16 -17.18 -16.25 5.15
C SER A 16 -16.52 -16.31 3.78
N HIS A 17 -15.18 -16.22 3.75
CA HIS A 17 -14.35 -16.45 2.56
C HIS A 17 -14.31 -17.92 2.14
N GLY A 18 -14.69 -18.84 3.03
CA GLY A 18 -14.83 -20.25 2.71
C GLY A 18 -15.24 -21.08 3.92
N PHE A 19 -15.79 -22.24 3.65
CA PHE A 19 -16.15 -23.24 4.66
C PHE A 19 -16.37 -24.59 3.98
N PHE A 20 -16.32 -25.65 4.77
CA PHE A 20 -16.76 -26.98 4.38
C PHE A 20 -17.55 -27.59 5.54
N ASN A 21 -18.74 -28.09 5.24
CA ASN A 21 -19.60 -28.86 6.13
C ASN A 21 -20.09 -30.11 5.38
N PHE A 22 -20.44 -31.15 6.13
CA PHE A 22 -21.02 -32.36 5.58
C PHE A 22 -22.06 -32.94 6.53
N GLU A 23 -22.96 -33.74 6.00
CA GLU A 23 -23.92 -34.53 6.75
C GLU A 23 -23.96 -35.94 6.16
N GLU A 24 -23.83 -36.92 7.04
CA GLU A 24 -23.96 -38.35 6.73
C GLU A 24 -25.31 -38.83 7.28
N SER A 25 -26.18 -39.33 6.42
CA SER A 25 -27.46 -39.90 6.86
C SER A 25 -27.36 -41.41 6.98
N LEU A 26 -27.87 -42.00 8.06
CA LEU A 26 -27.87 -43.46 8.27
C LEU A 26 -29.06 -44.10 7.54
N ASP A 27 -28.81 -45.01 6.59
CA ASP A 27 -29.86 -45.88 6.07
C ASP A 27 -30.11 -47.05 7.04
N ARG A 28 -31.36 -47.53 7.11
CA ARG A 28 -31.87 -48.53 8.09
C ARG A 28 -31.10 -49.86 8.08
N ASN A 29 -30.33 -50.13 7.02
CA ASN A 29 -29.55 -51.36 6.83
C ASN A 29 -28.04 -51.19 7.06
N GLY A 30 -27.54 -49.98 7.41
CA GLY A 30 -26.16 -49.75 7.82
C GLY A 30 -25.07 -49.89 6.74
N LEU A 31 -25.43 -50.06 5.46
CA LEU A 31 -24.49 -50.43 4.39
C LEU A 31 -24.04 -49.26 3.49
N THR A 32 -24.90 -48.30 3.15
CA THR A 32 -24.54 -47.12 2.34
C THR A 32 -25.31 -45.89 2.79
N PHE A 33 -24.63 -44.74 2.85
CA PHE A 33 -25.14 -43.51 3.44
C PHE A 33 -25.22 -42.40 2.37
N PRO A 34 -26.35 -41.70 2.23
CA PRO A 34 -26.37 -40.44 1.49
C PRO A 34 -25.36 -39.48 2.12
N LEU A 35 -24.54 -38.88 1.27
CA LEU A 35 -23.56 -37.88 1.68
C LEU A 35 -23.95 -36.52 1.10
N ASP A 36 -24.37 -35.62 1.96
CA ASP A 36 -24.61 -34.22 1.62
C ASP A 36 -23.39 -33.40 2.04
N THR A 37 -22.89 -32.52 1.16
CA THR A 37 -21.79 -31.60 1.49
C THR A 37 -22.09 -30.19 1.05
N TRP A 38 -21.62 -29.22 1.83
CA TRP A 38 -21.75 -27.80 1.56
C TRP A 38 -20.41 -27.13 1.69
N PHE A 39 -20.01 -26.41 0.65
CA PHE A 39 -18.74 -25.72 0.67
C PHE A 39 -18.78 -24.42 -0.10
N ARG A 40 -17.90 -23.50 0.30
CA ARG A 40 -17.80 -22.18 -0.28
C ARG A 40 -16.36 -21.83 -0.53
N PHE A 41 -16.13 -21.19 -1.67
CA PHE A 41 -14.86 -20.61 -2.06
C PHE A 41 -15.08 -19.18 -2.52
N VAL A 42 -14.20 -18.29 -2.09
CA VAL A 42 -14.17 -16.92 -2.58
C VAL A 42 -12.91 -16.72 -3.41
N VAL A 43 -13.06 -16.12 -4.60
CA VAL A 43 -11.93 -15.76 -5.46
C VAL A 43 -12.01 -14.27 -5.78
N LYS A 44 -10.95 -13.52 -5.49
CA LYS A 44 -10.83 -12.11 -5.86
C LYS A 44 -9.94 -11.96 -7.08
N VAL A 45 -10.45 -11.42 -8.18
CA VAL A 45 -9.68 -11.21 -9.42
C VAL A 45 -9.58 -9.72 -9.70
N ALA A 46 -8.38 -9.24 -10.05
CA ALA A 46 -8.23 -7.87 -10.54
C ALA A 46 -8.74 -7.78 -11.98
N ALA A 47 -9.61 -6.81 -12.25
CA ALA A 47 -10.25 -6.66 -13.56
C ALA A 47 -9.37 -5.92 -14.58
N ASP A 48 -8.36 -5.19 -14.10
CA ASP A 48 -7.43 -4.45 -14.93
C ASP A 48 -6.02 -4.40 -14.31
N HIS A 49 -5.08 -3.84 -15.07
CA HIS A 49 -3.70 -3.64 -14.62
C HIS A 49 -3.51 -2.43 -13.69
N SER A 50 -4.56 -1.61 -13.50
CA SER A 50 -4.52 -0.45 -12.59
C SER A 50 -4.61 -0.88 -11.13
N GLY A 51 -5.21 -2.05 -10.88
CA GLY A 51 -5.46 -2.54 -9.54
C GLY A 51 -6.56 -1.79 -8.81
N LEU A 52 -7.33 -0.92 -9.50
CA LEU A 52 -8.46 -0.19 -8.91
C LEU A 52 -9.77 -0.96 -9.06
N ASN A 53 -9.92 -1.71 -10.16
CA ASN A 53 -11.12 -2.51 -10.41
C ASN A 53 -10.88 -3.98 -10.06
N TYR A 54 -11.85 -4.56 -9.35
CA TYR A 54 -11.80 -5.95 -8.93
C TYR A 54 -13.18 -6.57 -8.90
N ILE A 55 -13.19 -7.90 -9.00
CA ILE A 55 -14.40 -8.70 -8.95
C ILE A 55 -14.21 -9.77 -7.88
N TRP A 56 -15.23 -9.92 -7.03
CA TRP A 56 -15.33 -11.03 -6.09
C TRP A 56 -16.25 -12.09 -6.67
N HIS A 57 -15.76 -13.31 -6.72
CA HIS A 57 -16.54 -14.48 -7.08
C HIS A 57 -16.83 -15.29 -5.81
N GLU A 58 -18.07 -15.23 -5.36
CA GLU A 58 -18.56 -15.95 -4.19
C GLU A 58 -19.21 -17.27 -4.62
N LEU A 59 -18.40 -18.33 -4.68
CA LEU A 59 -18.80 -19.62 -5.23
C LEU A 59 -19.31 -20.51 -4.08
N THR A 60 -20.58 -20.89 -4.12
CA THR A 60 -21.18 -21.78 -3.12
C THR A 60 -21.68 -23.05 -3.79
N PHE A 61 -21.38 -24.19 -3.19
CA PHE A 61 -21.66 -25.50 -3.74
C PHE A 61 -22.40 -26.36 -2.73
N ILE A 62 -23.39 -27.09 -3.22
CA ILE A 62 -24.18 -28.05 -2.44
C ILE A 62 -24.18 -29.35 -3.21
N SER A 63 -23.51 -30.38 -2.69
CA SER A 63 -23.46 -31.69 -3.32
C SER A 63 -24.35 -32.68 -2.57
N ARG A 64 -24.98 -33.57 -3.30
CA ARG A 64 -25.64 -34.75 -2.78
C ARG A 64 -25.15 -35.97 -3.54
N TRP A 65 -24.62 -36.94 -2.81
CA TRP A 65 -24.23 -38.23 -3.34
C TRP A 65 -25.12 -39.33 -2.75
N THR A 66 -25.64 -40.17 -3.64
CA THR A 66 -26.26 -41.47 -3.32
C THR A 66 -25.60 -42.53 -4.20
N PRO A 67 -25.71 -43.82 -3.85
CA PRO A 67 -25.15 -44.90 -4.69
C PRO A 67 -25.68 -44.91 -6.14
N SER A 68 -26.86 -44.33 -6.37
CA SER A 68 -27.50 -44.25 -7.69
C SER A 68 -27.27 -42.94 -8.44
N GLN A 69 -26.92 -41.85 -7.74
CA GLN A 69 -26.85 -40.53 -8.34
C GLN A 69 -25.89 -39.60 -7.57
N CYS A 70 -25.03 -38.89 -8.30
CA CYS A 70 -24.27 -37.78 -7.77
C CYS A 70 -24.77 -36.48 -8.41
N SER A 71 -25.02 -35.45 -7.61
CA SER A 71 -25.45 -34.14 -8.09
C SER A 71 -24.81 -33.02 -7.30
N ILE A 72 -24.45 -31.93 -7.99
CA ILE A 72 -23.92 -30.73 -7.36
C ILE A 72 -24.64 -29.49 -7.88
N LEU A 73 -25.13 -28.67 -6.95
CA LEU A 73 -25.72 -27.37 -7.21
C LEU A 73 -24.64 -26.30 -7.05
N CYS A 74 -24.41 -25.54 -8.12
CA CYS A 74 -23.44 -24.45 -8.16
C CYS A 74 -24.17 -23.10 -8.10
N ILE A 75 -23.89 -22.29 -7.07
CA ILE A 75 -24.53 -21.00 -6.81
C ILE A 75 -23.47 -19.89 -6.90
N GLY A 76 -23.81 -18.77 -7.55
CA GLY A 76 -22.90 -17.62 -7.69
C GLY A 76 -21.78 -17.82 -8.71
N VAL A 77 -21.88 -18.84 -9.57
CA VAL A 77 -20.83 -19.18 -10.53
C VAL A 77 -20.86 -18.29 -11.79
N PRO A 78 -19.75 -17.61 -12.16
CA PRO A 78 -19.70 -16.77 -13.35
C PRO A 78 -19.73 -17.60 -14.65
N ALA A 79 -20.02 -16.97 -15.79
CA ALA A 79 -20.05 -17.63 -17.10
C ALA A 79 -18.71 -18.33 -17.44
N LEU A 80 -17.58 -17.71 -17.06
CA LEU A 80 -16.26 -18.31 -17.19
C LEU A 80 -16.15 -19.63 -16.43
N PHE A 81 -16.64 -19.70 -15.18
CA PHE A 81 -16.65 -20.92 -14.38
C PHE A 81 -17.46 -22.02 -15.08
N GLN A 82 -18.63 -21.69 -15.63
CA GLN A 82 -19.47 -22.66 -16.35
C GLN A 82 -18.76 -23.24 -17.57
N HIS A 83 -18.05 -22.41 -18.33
CA HIS A 83 -17.26 -22.85 -19.48
C HIS A 83 -16.11 -23.78 -19.06
N LEU A 84 -15.33 -23.37 -18.06
CA LEU A 84 -14.23 -24.17 -17.53
C LEU A 84 -14.72 -25.50 -16.93
N LEU A 85 -15.86 -25.51 -16.24
CA LEU A 85 -16.45 -26.72 -15.69
C LEU A 85 -16.90 -27.69 -16.77
N ARG A 86 -17.51 -27.20 -17.86
CA ARG A 86 -17.88 -28.06 -19.01
C ARG A 86 -16.64 -28.72 -19.62
N ASN A 87 -15.54 -27.97 -19.72
CA ASN A 87 -14.28 -28.50 -20.22
C ASN A 87 -13.70 -29.56 -19.26
N ALA A 88 -13.62 -29.26 -17.96
CA ALA A 88 -13.13 -30.20 -16.94
C ALA A 88 -13.97 -31.49 -16.86
N LEU A 89 -15.30 -31.38 -17.02
CA LEU A 89 -16.20 -32.54 -17.10
C LEU A 89 -15.99 -33.36 -18.38
N SER A 90 -15.46 -32.78 -19.45
CA SER A 90 -15.15 -33.54 -20.69
C SER A 90 -13.77 -34.19 -20.67
N SER A 91 -12.79 -33.58 -20.00
CA SER A 91 -11.40 -34.04 -19.97
C SER A 91 -11.10 -34.96 -18.78
N THR A 92 -11.50 -34.54 -17.57
CA THR A 92 -11.03 -35.11 -16.30
C THR A 92 -11.99 -36.18 -15.79
N TRP A 93 -13.28 -36.07 -16.14
CA TRP A 93 -14.33 -37.01 -15.70
C TRP A 93 -14.15 -38.43 -16.24
N ALA A 94 -13.54 -38.60 -17.41
CA ALA A 94 -13.41 -39.91 -18.06
C ALA A 94 -12.57 -40.92 -17.26
N GLY A 95 -11.68 -40.44 -16.39
CA GLY A 95 -10.84 -41.27 -15.52
C GLY A 95 -11.36 -41.41 -14.09
N ILE A 96 -12.53 -40.87 -13.76
CA ILE A 96 -13.07 -40.86 -12.39
C ILE A 96 -14.33 -41.74 -12.34
N PRO A 97 -14.40 -42.73 -11.44
CA PRO A 97 -15.61 -43.52 -11.26
C PRO A 97 -16.76 -42.61 -10.79
N PRO A 98 -17.84 -42.46 -11.59
CA PRO A 98 -18.90 -41.48 -11.34
C PRO A 98 -19.78 -41.82 -10.14
N SER A 99 -19.76 -43.10 -9.73
CA SER A 99 -20.47 -43.63 -8.57
C SER A 99 -19.74 -43.37 -7.26
N ALA A 100 -18.48 -42.91 -7.26
CA ALA A 100 -17.72 -42.71 -6.05
C ALA A 100 -18.11 -41.39 -5.32
N PRO A 101 -18.11 -41.38 -3.98
CA PRO A 101 -18.31 -40.15 -3.23
C PRO A 101 -17.22 -39.13 -3.59
N TYR A 102 -17.58 -37.85 -3.63
CA TYR A 102 -16.70 -36.74 -4.04
C TYR A 102 -16.24 -36.71 -5.50
N ALA A 103 -16.72 -37.61 -6.38
CA ALA A 103 -16.32 -37.60 -7.80
C ALA A 103 -16.56 -36.24 -8.49
N LEU A 104 -17.72 -35.60 -8.25
CA LEU A 104 -18.05 -34.29 -8.82
C LEU A 104 -17.26 -33.13 -8.19
N HIS A 105 -16.63 -33.31 -7.04
CA HIS A 105 -15.79 -32.28 -6.42
C HIS A 105 -14.50 -32.08 -7.21
N VAL A 106 -13.94 -33.12 -7.82
CA VAL A 106 -12.68 -33.03 -8.58
C VAL A 106 -12.74 -31.98 -9.71
N PRO A 107 -13.67 -32.04 -10.68
CA PRO A 107 -13.74 -31.04 -11.74
C PRO A 107 -14.08 -29.64 -11.21
N VAL A 108 -14.87 -29.55 -10.13
CA VAL A 108 -15.19 -28.26 -9.50
C VAL A 108 -13.96 -27.62 -8.87
N ILE A 109 -13.16 -28.41 -8.16
CA ILE A 109 -11.93 -27.97 -7.50
C ILE A 109 -10.87 -27.61 -8.54
N GLU A 110 -10.77 -28.35 -9.64
CA GLU A 110 -9.88 -28.01 -10.76
C GLU A 110 -10.18 -26.61 -11.33
N VAL A 111 -11.47 -26.29 -11.54
CA VAL A 111 -11.89 -24.95 -12.00
C VAL A 111 -11.58 -23.88 -10.95
N ILE A 112 -11.82 -24.17 -9.66
CA ILE A 112 -11.48 -23.24 -8.57
C ILE A 112 -9.97 -22.98 -8.55
N THR A 113 -9.14 -24.01 -8.71
CA THR A 113 -7.68 -23.88 -8.80
C THR A 113 -7.28 -22.98 -9.96
N SER A 114 -7.90 -23.14 -11.13
CA SER A 114 -7.65 -22.27 -12.29
C SER A 114 -8.04 -20.80 -12.05
N MET A 115 -9.17 -20.57 -11.37
CA MET A 115 -9.58 -19.20 -10.99
C MET A 115 -8.64 -18.58 -9.95
N GLN A 116 -8.18 -19.36 -8.97
CA GLN A 116 -7.20 -18.91 -7.98
C GLN A 116 -5.83 -18.62 -8.63
N ASP A 117 -5.41 -19.44 -9.59
CA ASP A 117 -4.22 -19.16 -10.39
C ASP A 117 -4.35 -17.79 -11.07
N THR A 118 -5.44 -17.57 -11.80
CA THR A 118 -5.73 -16.28 -12.46
C THR A 118 -5.69 -15.09 -11.50
N SER A 119 -6.28 -15.24 -10.30
CA SER A 119 -6.21 -14.23 -9.23
C SER A 119 -4.75 -13.89 -8.87
N VAL A 120 -3.93 -14.90 -8.58
CA VAL A 120 -2.52 -14.71 -8.18
C VAL A 120 -1.69 -14.09 -9.31
N TRP A 121 -1.91 -14.50 -10.56
CA TRP A 121 -1.22 -13.94 -11.72
C TRP A 121 -1.61 -12.49 -11.98
N SER A 122 -2.88 -12.12 -11.82
CA SER A 122 -3.35 -10.74 -12.01
C SER A 122 -2.59 -9.76 -11.09
N ILE A 123 -2.39 -10.13 -9.83
CA ILE A 123 -1.62 -9.32 -8.87
C ILE A 123 -0.16 -9.23 -9.28
N ARG A 124 0.45 -10.34 -9.66
CA ARG A 124 1.85 -10.34 -10.12
C ARG A 124 2.05 -9.37 -11.29
N ASP A 125 1.10 -9.33 -12.22
CA ASP A 125 1.17 -8.47 -13.39
C ASP A 125 1.06 -6.99 -13.01
N ILE A 126 0.20 -6.66 -12.02
CA ILE A 126 0.16 -5.32 -11.40
C ILE A 126 1.48 -4.98 -10.71
N VAL A 127 2.07 -5.89 -9.92
CA VAL A 127 3.39 -5.66 -9.30
C VAL A 127 4.45 -5.38 -10.37
N ARG A 128 4.37 -6.11 -11.49
CA ARG A 128 5.33 -5.98 -12.59
C ARG A 128 5.17 -4.66 -13.34
N SER A 129 3.94 -4.19 -13.58
CA SER A 129 3.70 -2.88 -14.21
C SER A 129 4.27 -1.75 -13.35
N ILE A 130 3.97 -1.75 -12.05
CA ILE A 130 4.47 -0.74 -11.10
C ILE A 130 6.00 -0.71 -11.05
N LYS A 131 6.65 -1.88 -11.12
CA LYS A 131 8.13 -1.96 -11.16
C LYS A 131 8.72 -1.42 -12.46
N LYS A 132 8.06 -1.65 -13.59
CA LYS A 132 8.55 -1.18 -14.90
C LYS A 132 8.46 0.33 -15.02
N ASP A 133 7.39 0.94 -14.52
CA ASP A 133 7.18 2.39 -14.58
C ASP A 133 8.19 3.19 -13.74
N ARG A 134 8.82 2.55 -12.73
CA ARG A 134 9.94 3.12 -11.98
C ARG A 134 11.10 3.58 -12.87
N SER A 135 11.31 2.95 -14.02
CA SER A 135 12.38 3.34 -14.95
C SER A 135 12.10 4.65 -15.69
N ARG A 136 10.86 5.17 -15.65
CA ARG A 136 10.38 6.23 -16.54
C ARG A 136 9.98 7.54 -15.85
N SER A 137 9.68 7.60 -14.55
CA SER A 137 9.17 8.84 -13.94
C SER A 137 9.48 9.07 -12.46
N THR A 138 9.39 10.35 -12.06
CA THR A 138 9.24 10.80 -10.67
C THR A 138 7.85 10.39 -10.19
N ARG A 139 7.74 9.34 -9.35
CA ARG A 139 6.44 8.86 -8.82
C ARG A 139 5.60 10.01 -8.26
N GLY A 140 4.37 10.14 -8.77
CA GLY A 140 3.38 11.10 -8.28
C GLY A 140 2.52 10.52 -7.15
N PHE A 141 1.55 11.31 -6.66
CA PHE A 141 0.60 10.89 -5.63
C PHE A 141 -0.31 9.74 -6.11
N ASP A 142 -0.77 9.76 -7.36
CA ASP A 142 -1.64 8.73 -7.94
C ASP A 142 -0.95 7.36 -8.09
N ASP A 143 0.36 7.36 -8.34
CA ASP A 143 1.19 6.14 -8.36
C ASP A 143 1.26 5.48 -6.97
N PHE A 144 1.12 6.27 -5.90
CA PHE A 144 1.12 5.74 -4.54
C PHE A 144 -0.22 5.10 -4.17
N ILE A 145 -1.33 5.70 -4.61
CA ILE A 145 -2.67 5.12 -4.43
C ILE A 145 -2.74 3.77 -5.12
N SER A 146 -2.31 3.68 -6.38
CA SER A 146 -2.32 2.40 -7.11
C SER A 146 -1.41 1.35 -6.47
N LEU A 147 -0.25 1.74 -5.95
CA LEU A 147 0.65 0.83 -5.21
C LEU A 147 0.02 0.33 -3.90
N HIS A 148 -0.70 1.19 -3.18
CA HIS A 148 -1.39 0.82 -1.94
C HIS A 148 -2.58 -0.11 -2.23
N GLU A 149 -3.41 0.20 -3.23
CA GLU A 149 -4.51 -0.66 -3.63
C GLU A 149 -4.00 -2.01 -4.14
N ALA A 150 -2.92 -2.05 -4.93
CA ALA A 150 -2.27 -3.29 -5.33
C ALA A 150 -1.84 -4.15 -4.12
N ALA A 151 -1.31 -3.54 -3.06
CA ALA A 151 -0.99 -4.24 -1.82
C ALA A 151 -2.23 -4.79 -1.11
N ARG A 152 -3.32 -4.02 -1.06
CA ARG A 152 -4.62 -4.48 -0.53
C ARG A 152 -5.14 -5.68 -1.32
N HIS A 153 -5.04 -5.65 -2.65
CA HIS A 153 -5.39 -6.76 -3.52
C HIS A 153 -4.55 -8.01 -3.25
N ALA A 154 -3.23 -7.85 -3.11
CA ALA A 154 -2.34 -8.94 -2.77
C ALA A 154 -2.67 -9.60 -1.41
N ILE A 155 -3.01 -8.79 -0.40
CA ILE A 155 -3.42 -9.29 0.92
C ILE A 155 -4.70 -10.13 0.79
N HIS A 156 -5.74 -9.60 0.12
CA HIS A 156 -7.02 -10.30 0.00
C HIS A 156 -6.89 -11.58 -0.83
N SER A 157 -6.13 -11.58 -1.94
CA SER A 157 -5.90 -12.80 -2.73
C SER A 157 -5.15 -13.85 -1.92
N PHE A 158 -4.13 -13.46 -1.15
CA PHE A 158 -3.44 -14.37 -0.24
C PHE A 158 -4.38 -14.97 0.81
N GLU A 159 -5.24 -14.14 1.42
CA GLU A 159 -6.23 -14.56 2.39
C GLU A 159 -7.24 -15.55 1.80
N THR A 160 -7.87 -15.21 0.67
CA THR A 160 -8.85 -16.09 0.02
C THR A 160 -8.24 -17.43 -0.40
N LEU A 161 -6.98 -17.40 -0.85
CA LEU A 161 -6.25 -18.60 -1.23
C LEU A 161 -5.91 -19.48 -0.02
N THR A 162 -5.50 -18.87 1.10
CA THR A 162 -5.24 -19.59 2.36
C THR A 162 -6.51 -20.27 2.87
N VAL A 163 -7.65 -19.58 2.84
CA VAL A 163 -8.95 -20.16 3.21
C VAL A 163 -9.36 -21.28 2.25
N SER A 164 -9.08 -21.12 0.95
CA SER A 164 -9.34 -22.17 -0.04
C SER A 164 -8.52 -23.43 0.21
N ILE A 165 -7.23 -23.29 0.54
CA ILE A 165 -6.36 -24.41 0.92
C ILE A 165 -6.95 -25.13 2.15
N GLY A 166 -7.27 -24.41 3.22
CA GLY A 166 -7.84 -25.00 4.43
C GLY A 166 -9.20 -25.69 4.19
N THR A 167 -10.02 -25.15 3.28
CA THR A 167 -11.31 -25.76 2.91
C THR A 167 -11.11 -27.09 2.17
N LEU A 168 -10.12 -27.17 1.28
CA LEU A 168 -9.80 -28.41 0.57
C LEU A 168 -9.13 -29.45 1.47
N GLU A 169 -8.27 -29.01 2.39
CA GLU A 169 -7.70 -29.89 3.43
C GLU A 169 -8.80 -30.49 4.31
N ALA A 170 -9.84 -29.71 4.66
CA ALA A 170 -10.99 -30.23 5.39
C ALA A 170 -11.79 -31.27 4.58
N ILE A 171 -11.96 -31.06 3.27
CA ILE A 171 -12.58 -32.04 2.36
C ILE A 171 -11.74 -33.32 2.32
N GLU A 172 -10.43 -33.20 2.15
CA GLU A 172 -9.51 -34.35 2.11
C GLU A 172 -9.52 -35.15 3.43
N GLN A 173 -9.52 -34.47 4.56
CA GLN A 173 -9.63 -35.10 5.88
C GLN A 173 -10.93 -35.91 6.01
N GLN A 174 -12.05 -35.36 5.55
CA GLN A 174 -13.32 -36.08 5.57
C GLN A 174 -13.33 -37.28 4.62
N MET A 175 -12.72 -37.15 3.44
CA MET A 175 -12.52 -38.27 2.53
C MET A 175 -11.69 -39.39 3.16
N LEU A 176 -10.61 -39.05 3.87
CA LEU A 176 -9.78 -40.00 4.60
C LEU A 176 -10.58 -40.74 5.69
N HIS A 177 -11.43 -40.02 6.43
CA HIS A 177 -12.31 -40.61 7.44
C HIS A 177 -13.29 -41.63 6.84
N LEU A 178 -13.89 -41.30 5.69
CA LEU A 178 -14.81 -42.20 4.97
C LEU A 178 -14.09 -43.41 4.38
N SER A 179 -12.90 -43.22 3.81
CA SER A 179 -12.10 -44.30 3.25
C SER A 179 -11.72 -45.35 4.31
N ARG A 180 -11.34 -44.91 5.51
CA ARG A 180 -11.01 -45.81 6.63
C ARG A 180 -12.23 -46.59 7.14
N ARG A 181 -13.43 -46.05 6.98
CA ARG A 181 -14.68 -46.72 7.39
C ARG A 181 -15.13 -47.77 6.36
N ASN A 182 -14.86 -47.54 5.08
CA ASN A 182 -15.32 -48.37 3.97
C ASN A 182 -14.25 -49.38 3.48
N GLU A 183 -13.30 -49.79 4.31
CA GLU A 183 -12.22 -50.74 3.98
C GLU A 183 -12.70 -52.12 3.46
N GLN A 184 -14.00 -52.40 3.52
CA GLN A 184 -14.58 -53.70 3.17
C GLN A 184 -15.00 -53.82 1.68
N ASP A 185 -15.02 -52.73 0.91
CA ASP A 185 -15.40 -52.74 -0.52
C ASP A 185 -14.23 -52.32 -1.42
N GLY A 186 -13.62 -53.28 -2.12
CA GLY A 186 -12.37 -53.11 -2.85
C GLY A 186 -12.45 -52.14 -4.05
N GLU A 187 -13.54 -52.14 -4.81
CA GLU A 187 -13.71 -51.24 -5.97
C GLU A 187 -13.94 -49.80 -5.52
N THR A 188 -14.78 -49.61 -4.49
CA THR A 188 -15.04 -48.29 -3.88
C THR A 188 -13.78 -47.73 -3.20
N ALA A 189 -12.91 -48.59 -2.66
CA ALA A 189 -11.64 -48.19 -2.07
C ALA A 189 -10.63 -47.67 -3.11
N GLU A 190 -10.51 -48.32 -4.27
CA GLU A 190 -9.63 -47.85 -5.35
C GLU A 190 -10.10 -46.51 -5.92
N ALA A 191 -11.40 -46.40 -6.19
CA ALA A 191 -12.05 -45.17 -6.62
C ALA A 191 -11.79 -43.99 -5.66
N SER A 192 -12.01 -44.21 -4.37
CA SER A 192 -11.79 -43.21 -3.32
C SER A 192 -10.31 -42.81 -3.22
N CYS A 193 -9.39 -43.77 -3.41
CA CYS A 193 -7.96 -43.51 -3.44
C CYS A 193 -7.58 -42.61 -4.63
N GLN A 194 -8.10 -42.89 -5.83
CA GLN A 194 -7.83 -42.07 -7.02
C GLN A 194 -8.33 -40.63 -6.84
N ILE A 195 -9.56 -40.44 -6.37
CA ILE A 195 -10.13 -39.09 -6.11
C ILE A 195 -9.28 -38.35 -5.07
N ARG A 196 -8.85 -39.04 -4.01
CA ARG A 196 -7.99 -38.44 -2.98
C ARG A 196 -6.63 -38.01 -3.55
N LEU A 197 -6.00 -38.82 -4.41
CA LEU A 197 -4.73 -38.45 -5.05
C LEU A 197 -4.88 -37.22 -5.96
N TYR A 198 -6.00 -37.12 -6.68
CA TYR A 198 -6.34 -35.91 -7.45
C TYR A 198 -6.47 -34.69 -6.54
N LEU A 199 -7.23 -34.81 -5.46
CA LEU A 199 -7.45 -33.72 -4.50
C LEU A 199 -6.14 -33.29 -3.84
N GLU A 200 -5.30 -34.24 -3.43
CA GLU A 200 -4.00 -33.99 -2.84
C GLU A 200 -3.09 -33.23 -3.81
N SER A 201 -3.11 -33.61 -5.10
CA SER A 201 -2.40 -32.88 -6.15
C SER A 201 -2.89 -31.43 -6.28
N GLN A 202 -4.21 -31.20 -6.26
CA GLN A 202 -4.80 -29.86 -6.31
C GLN A 202 -4.44 -29.02 -5.07
N ILE A 203 -4.44 -29.61 -3.87
CA ILE A 203 -4.01 -28.96 -2.64
C ILE A 203 -2.54 -28.54 -2.74
N ARG A 204 -1.66 -29.43 -3.20
CA ARG A 204 -0.23 -29.11 -3.42
C ARG A 204 -0.07 -27.96 -4.41
N MET A 205 -0.85 -27.95 -5.49
CA MET A 205 -0.82 -26.85 -6.47
C MET A 205 -1.27 -25.52 -5.85
N LEU A 206 -2.36 -25.52 -5.07
CA LEU A 206 -2.82 -24.31 -4.39
C LEU A 206 -1.83 -23.82 -3.33
N ARG A 207 -1.12 -24.71 -2.61
CA ARG A 207 -0.03 -24.32 -1.71
C ARG A 207 1.12 -23.65 -2.47
N ASN A 208 1.49 -24.15 -3.65
CA ASN A 208 2.48 -23.49 -4.52
C ASN A 208 2.02 -22.08 -4.93
N LEU A 209 0.75 -21.93 -5.30
CA LEU A 209 0.15 -20.61 -5.56
C LEU A 209 0.15 -19.73 -4.30
N GLY A 210 -0.06 -20.33 -3.12
CA GLY A 210 0.02 -19.67 -1.81
C GLY A 210 1.39 -19.05 -1.56
N HIS A 211 2.46 -19.83 -1.75
CA HIS A 211 3.84 -19.33 -1.65
C HIS A 211 4.12 -18.19 -2.64
N ARG A 212 3.61 -18.29 -3.87
CA ARG A 212 3.73 -17.22 -4.87
C ARG A 212 2.97 -15.96 -4.46
N SER A 213 1.76 -16.11 -3.95
CA SER A 213 0.92 -15.00 -3.48
C SER A 213 1.58 -14.29 -2.29
N GLN A 214 2.15 -15.06 -1.33
CA GLN A 214 2.95 -14.52 -0.24
C GLN A 214 4.16 -13.73 -0.76
N SER A 215 4.93 -14.30 -1.69
CA SER A 215 6.09 -13.62 -2.28
C SER A 215 5.68 -12.32 -2.98
N ASN A 216 4.55 -12.31 -3.71
CA ASN A 216 4.04 -11.09 -4.33
C ASN A 216 3.65 -10.03 -3.29
N LYS A 217 3.01 -10.43 -2.19
CA LYS A 217 2.67 -9.55 -1.06
C LYS A 217 3.92 -8.91 -0.44
N GLU A 218 4.93 -9.71 -0.12
CA GLU A 218 6.20 -9.23 0.44
C GLU A 218 6.94 -8.31 -0.54
N ARG A 219 6.95 -8.64 -1.83
CA ARG A 219 7.55 -7.79 -2.88
C ARG A 219 6.85 -6.45 -2.99
N LEU A 220 5.53 -6.38 -2.86
CA LEU A 220 4.78 -5.12 -2.86
C LEU A 220 5.07 -4.28 -1.61
N GLN A 221 5.11 -4.91 -0.44
CA GLN A 221 5.46 -4.22 0.81
C GLN A 221 6.86 -3.60 0.73
N ASN A 222 7.83 -4.32 0.18
CA ASN A 222 9.18 -3.78 -0.04
C ASN A 222 9.19 -2.58 -0.99
N GLU A 223 8.39 -2.60 -2.06
CA GLU A 223 8.27 -1.46 -2.98
C GLU A 223 7.61 -0.24 -2.33
N ILE A 224 6.62 -0.45 -1.45
CA ILE A 224 5.98 0.62 -0.66
C ILE A 224 7.00 1.28 0.26
N SER A 225 7.73 0.48 1.05
CA SER A 225 8.77 0.99 1.97
C SER A 225 9.84 1.77 1.22
N LEU A 226 10.27 1.26 0.06
CA LEU A 226 11.24 1.96 -0.78
C LEU A 226 10.69 3.29 -1.32
N ALA A 227 9.41 3.32 -1.74
CA ALA A 227 8.75 4.54 -2.20
C ALA A 227 8.77 5.63 -1.11
N TYR A 228 8.38 5.25 0.12
CA TYR A 228 8.39 6.17 1.26
C TYR A 228 9.80 6.68 1.59
N ASN A 229 10.80 5.81 1.61
CA ASN A 229 12.19 6.20 1.87
C ASN A 229 12.70 7.18 0.80
N MET A 230 12.36 6.95 -0.47
CA MET A 230 12.70 7.88 -1.55
C MET A 230 12.04 9.25 -1.40
N ILE A 231 10.78 9.31 -0.96
CA ILE A 231 10.07 10.57 -0.71
C ILE A 231 10.73 11.30 0.46
N ALA A 232 10.95 10.62 1.58
CA ALA A 232 11.63 11.21 2.75
C ALA A 232 13.03 11.74 2.40
N GLN A 233 13.77 11.03 1.54
CA GLN A 233 15.06 11.48 1.04
C GLN A 233 14.94 12.74 0.17
N ARG A 234 13.95 12.79 -0.72
CA ARG A 234 13.69 13.97 -1.56
C ARG A 234 13.26 15.18 -0.73
N ASP A 235 12.39 14.98 0.25
CA ASP A 235 11.96 16.04 1.16
C ASP A 235 13.12 16.56 2.00
N SER A 236 13.98 15.66 2.49
CA SER A 236 15.21 16.04 3.20
C SER A 236 16.16 16.84 2.31
N GLN A 237 16.32 16.46 1.05
CA GLN A 237 17.12 17.23 0.08
C GLN A 237 16.49 18.59 -0.24
N ALA A 238 15.17 18.65 -0.39
CA ALA A 238 14.44 19.90 -0.62
C ALA A 238 14.59 20.85 0.58
N MET A 239 14.44 20.33 1.81
CA MET A 239 14.65 21.09 3.04
C MET A 239 16.10 21.53 3.20
N ALA A 240 17.08 20.70 2.85
CA ALA A 240 18.49 21.08 2.86
C ALA A 240 18.77 22.24 1.89
N ARG A 241 18.22 22.18 0.66
CA ARG A 241 18.32 23.26 -0.33
C ARG A 241 17.62 24.54 0.12
N LEU A 242 16.43 24.43 0.72
CA LEU A 242 15.71 25.56 1.30
C LEU A 242 16.51 26.18 2.45
N GLY A 243 17.13 25.36 3.31
CA GLY A 243 18.01 25.82 4.39
C GLY A 243 19.27 26.53 3.87
N GLU A 244 19.87 26.02 2.80
CA GLU A 244 21.00 26.67 2.14
C GLU A 244 20.60 28.02 1.51
N ALA A 245 19.48 28.05 0.79
CA ALA A 245 18.95 29.29 0.22
C ALA A 245 18.60 30.32 1.31
N ALA A 246 17.97 29.88 2.41
CA ALA A 246 17.67 30.73 3.56
C ALA A 246 18.94 31.23 4.26
N LYS A 247 20.01 30.44 4.30
CA LYS A 247 21.31 30.87 4.85
C LYS A 247 21.96 31.96 3.98
N VAL A 248 21.89 31.82 2.65
CA VAL A 248 22.35 32.87 1.72
C VAL A 248 21.53 34.14 1.90
N ASP A 249 20.20 34.04 1.96
CA ASP A 249 19.30 35.17 2.17
C ASP A 249 19.55 35.87 3.51
N SER A 250 19.78 35.10 4.58
CA SER A 250 20.17 35.62 5.90
C SER A 250 21.50 36.40 5.85
N GLY A 251 22.45 35.95 5.02
CA GLY A 251 23.71 36.66 4.79
C GLY A 251 23.51 38.02 4.10
N ALA A 252 22.63 38.07 3.10
CA ALA A 252 22.25 39.32 2.43
C ALA A 252 21.55 40.28 3.40
N MET A 253 20.58 39.79 4.18
CA MET A 253 19.86 40.57 5.20
C MET A 253 20.82 41.14 6.25
N ARG A 254 21.80 40.35 6.70
CA ARG A 254 22.85 40.79 7.63
C ARG A 254 23.68 41.92 7.03
N THR A 255 24.03 41.84 5.75
CA THR A 255 24.81 42.88 5.06
C THR A 255 24.05 44.20 5.00
N ILE A 256 22.76 44.16 4.63
CA ILE A 256 21.90 45.35 4.60
C ILE A 256 21.78 45.97 6.01
N ALA A 257 21.61 45.15 7.04
CA ALA A 257 21.57 45.62 8.43
C ALA A 257 22.88 46.32 8.85
N VAL A 258 24.04 45.78 8.48
CA VAL A 258 25.34 46.41 8.77
C VAL A 258 25.48 47.74 8.05
N VAL A 259 25.12 47.80 6.76
CA VAL A 259 25.14 49.05 5.97
C VAL A 259 24.24 50.11 6.61
N THR A 260 22.99 49.75 6.95
CA THR A 260 22.06 50.69 7.61
C THR A 260 22.56 51.17 8.97
N MET A 261 23.14 50.30 9.80
CA MET A 261 23.73 50.70 11.09
C MET A 261 24.92 51.67 10.96
N ALA A 262 25.67 51.60 9.86
CA ALA A 262 26.78 52.51 9.59
C ALA A 262 26.32 53.88 9.08
N PHE A 263 25.28 53.93 8.23
CA PHE A 263 24.79 55.17 7.62
C PHE A 263 23.76 55.92 8.47
N LEU A 264 22.99 55.22 9.32
CA LEU A 264 21.89 55.84 10.07
C LEU A 264 22.36 56.92 11.07
N PRO A 265 23.39 56.72 11.91
CA PRO A 265 23.80 57.73 12.89
C PRO A 265 24.36 59.03 12.26
N PRO A 266 25.26 58.97 11.26
CA PRO A 266 25.73 60.16 10.56
C PRO A 266 24.60 60.90 9.83
N THR A 267 23.67 60.16 9.19
CA THR A 267 22.54 60.76 8.47
C THR A 267 21.58 61.50 9.41
N PHE A 268 21.29 60.93 10.59
CA PHE A 268 20.47 61.58 11.60
C PHE A 268 21.10 62.87 12.14
N LEU A 269 22.40 62.83 12.47
CA LEU A 269 23.13 64.03 12.94
C LEU A 269 23.25 65.08 11.82
N SER A 270 23.43 64.65 10.57
CA SER A 270 23.42 65.55 9.41
C SER A 270 22.09 66.30 9.31
N ALA A 271 20.96 65.61 9.45
CA ALA A 271 19.64 66.25 9.44
C ALA A 271 19.44 67.27 10.57
N ILE A 272 19.83 66.93 11.81
CA ILE A 272 19.73 67.83 12.97
C ILE A 272 20.61 69.07 12.79
N PHE A 273 21.83 68.88 12.30
CA PHE A 273 22.83 69.94 12.25
C PHE A 273 22.90 70.67 10.89
N SER A 274 22.17 70.21 9.87
CA SER A 274 22.19 70.75 8.49
C SER A 274 21.95 72.26 8.46
N THR A 275 20.91 72.74 9.15
CA THR A 275 20.55 74.16 9.17
C THR A 275 21.43 75.01 10.09
N SER A 276 22.19 74.38 10.99
CA SER A 276 23.01 75.08 11.99
C SER A 276 24.45 75.31 11.52
N PHE A 277 24.98 74.46 10.63
CA PHE A 277 26.37 74.55 10.16
C PHE A 277 26.52 75.14 8.76
N PHE A 278 25.47 75.10 7.94
CA PHE A 278 25.47 75.68 6.60
C PHE A 278 24.63 76.96 6.60
N SER A 279 25.30 78.11 6.53
CA SER A 279 24.64 79.41 6.36
C SER A 279 24.77 79.86 4.92
N TYR A 280 23.65 80.02 4.25
CA TYR A 280 23.57 80.67 2.93
C TYR A 280 23.33 82.16 3.15
N THR A 281 24.32 83.00 2.86
CA THR A 281 24.15 84.46 2.87
C THR A 281 23.79 84.89 1.45
N PRO A 282 22.51 85.21 1.15
CA PRO A 282 22.16 85.76 -0.16
C PRO A 282 22.88 87.10 -0.34
N GLY A 283 23.54 87.28 -1.49
CA GLY A 283 24.26 88.52 -1.79
C GLY A 283 23.29 89.70 -1.82
N GLN A 284 23.51 90.69 -0.95
CA GLN A 284 22.78 91.95 -0.98
C GLN A 284 23.67 93.00 -1.66
N GLY A 285 23.39 93.30 -2.94
CA GLY A 285 24.20 94.20 -3.77
C GLY A 285 25.27 93.49 -4.62
N ASN A 286 26.36 94.20 -4.96
CA ASN A 286 27.38 93.80 -5.95
C ASN A 286 28.37 92.70 -5.48
N GLU A 287 28.05 91.95 -4.42
CA GLU A 287 28.90 90.86 -3.91
C GLU A 287 28.35 89.48 -4.30
N PRO A 288 29.22 88.54 -4.71
CA PRO A 288 28.81 87.18 -5.07
C PRO A 288 28.27 86.42 -3.86
N SER A 289 27.21 85.64 -4.06
CA SER A 289 26.67 84.74 -3.03
C SER A 289 27.74 83.75 -2.54
N ARG A 290 27.99 83.70 -1.22
CA ARG A 290 29.00 82.83 -0.59
C ARG A 290 28.33 81.75 0.25
N TRP A 291 28.73 80.51 0.05
CA TRP A 291 28.46 79.41 0.97
C TRP A 291 29.51 79.44 2.08
N SER A 292 29.10 79.70 3.33
CA SER A 292 30.00 79.64 4.49
C SER A 292 29.71 78.39 5.31
N VAL A 293 30.75 77.58 5.53
CA VAL A 293 30.73 76.44 6.46
C VAL A 293 31.15 76.95 7.84
N SER A 294 30.33 76.68 8.86
CA SER A 294 30.63 77.07 10.24
C SER A 294 31.93 76.42 10.73
N SER A 295 32.77 77.19 11.43
CA SER A 295 34.03 76.70 12.04
C SER A 295 33.81 75.58 13.07
N LYS A 296 32.57 75.39 13.53
CA LYS A 296 32.14 74.33 14.45
C LYS A 296 31.78 73.01 13.77
N PHE A 297 31.99 72.87 12.45
CA PHE A 297 31.74 71.64 11.71
C PHE A 297 32.46 70.41 12.30
N TRP A 298 33.57 70.60 13.02
CA TRP A 298 34.25 69.52 13.74
C TRP A 298 33.37 68.82 14.80
N ILE A 299 32.37 69.52 15.36
CA ILE A 299 31.42 68.97 16.34
C ILE A 299 30.60 67.82 15.72
N TYR A 300 30.27 67.89 14.43
CA TYR A 300 29.59 66.80 13.74
C TYR A 300 30.39 65.50 13.82
N TRP A 301 31.69 65.55 13.51
CA TRP A 301 32.58 64.39 13.57
C TRP A 301 32.79 63.88 15.00
N ALA A 302 32.84 64.79 15.98
CA ALA A 302 32.98 64.46 17.39
C ALA A 302 31.81 63.62 17.93
N PHE A 303 30.60 63.77 17.38
CA PHE A 303 29.43 62.96 17.77
C PHE A 303 29.14 61.80 16.81
N ALA A 304 29.36 61.98 15.50
CA ALA A 304 29.06 60.97 14.50
C ALA A 304 29.94 59.72 14.63
N ILE A 305 31.24 59.89 14.88
CA ILE A 305 32.17 58.76 15.01
C ILE A 305 31.83 57.91 16.25
N PRO A 306 31.73 58.48 17.47
CA PRO A 306 31.41 57.69 18.66
C PRO A 306 30.05 57.01 18.59
N LEU A 307 29.03 57.69 18.04
CA LEU A 307 27.69 57.12 17.93
C LEU A 307 27.66 55.92 16.97
N THR A 308 28.39 56.02 15.84
CA THR A 308 28.53 54.91 14.88
C THR A 308 29.35 53.75 15.45
N CYS A 309 30.43 54.05 16.17
CA CYS A 309 31.19 53.03 16.90
C CYS A 309 30.34 52.33 17.97
N PHE A 310 29.47 53.08 18.65
CA PHE A 310 28.57 52.54 19.67
C PHE A 310 27.50 51.62 19.06
N THR A 311 26.84 52.02 17.96
CA THR A 311 25.82 51.18 17.31
C THR A 311 26.40 49.87 16.80
N ILE A 312 27.50 49.92 16.03
CA ILE A 312 28.20 48.75 15.51
C ILE A 312 28.77 47.90 16.66
N GLY A 313 29.39 48.53 17.65
CA GLY A 313 29.94 47.87 18.83
C GLY A 313 28.88 47.10 19.63
N SER A 314 27.70 47.71 19.84
CA SER A 314 26.58 47.06 20.53
C SER A 314 26.06 45.82 19.77
N TRP A 315 26.00 45.90 18.44
CA TRP A 315 25.56 44.78 17.61
C TRP A 315 26.57 43.63 17.66
N PHE A 316 27.85 43.94 17.50
CA PHE A 316 28.92 42.95 17.54
C PHE A 316 29.02 42.26 18.90
N TRP A 317 28.81 43.01 19.99
CA TRP A 317 28.74 42.46 21.34
C TRP A 317 27.54 41.53 21.54
N ARG A 318 26.35 41.92 21.04
CA ARG A 318 25.15 41.06 21.06
C ARG A 318 25.34 39.79 20.24
N GLU A 319 25.99 39.90 19.09
CA GLU A 319 26.28 38.77 18.20
C GLU A 319 27.24 37.78 18.87
N ARG A 320 28.31 38.28 19.50
CA ARG A 320 29.26 37.44 20.25
C ARG A 320 28.60 36.69 21.41
N ARG A 321 27.66 37.31 22.13
CA ARG A 321 26.91 36.63 23.19
C ARG A 321 26.06 35.49 22.65
N LYS A 322 25.33 35.72 21.55
CA LYS A 322 24.51 34.67 20.91
C LYS A 322 25.34 33.47 20.47
N SER A 323 26.55 33.69 19.95
CA SER A 323 27.45 32.59 19.56
C SER A 323 27.99 31.79 20.75
N GLY A 324 28.20 32.43 21.90
CA GLY A 324 28.61 31.76 23.14
C GLY A 324 27.53 30.86 23.72
N ASP A 325 26.28 31.32 23.71
CA ASP A 325 25.13 30.55 24.23
C ASP A 325 24.80 29.34 23.35
N MET A 326 24.95 29.43 22.02
CA MET A 326 24.75 28.28 21.11
C MET A 326 25.81 27.19 21.31
N ALA A 327 27.07 27.54 21.62
CA ALA A 327 28.13 26.58 21.87
C ALA A 327 27.98 25.82 23.21
N ALA A 328 27.33 26.46 24.19
CA ALA A 328 27.05 25.85 25.50
C ALA A 328 25.88 24.86 25.48
N HIS A 329 24.93 24.99 24.54
CA HIS A 329 23.78 24.09 24.39
C HIS A 329 24.04 22.85 23.52
N SER A 330 25.17 22.82 22.80
CA SER A 330 25.59 21.71 21.94
C SER A 330 26.59 20.73 22.60
N LEU A 331 26.90 20.92 23.89
CA LEU A 331 27.69 20.02 24.74
C LEU A 331 26.78 19.27 25.71
#